data_AF-A0A1J3K022-F1
#
_entry.id   AF-A0A1J3K022-F1
#
_cell.length_a   1.000
_cell.length_b   1.000
_cell.length_c   1.000
_cell.angle_alpha   90.00
_cell.angle_beta   90.00
_cell.angle_gamma   90.00
#
_symmetry.space_group_name_H-M   'P 1'
#
loop_
_entity.id
_entity.type
_entity.pdbx_description
1 polymer ?
#
loop_
_entity_poly.entity_id
_entity_poly.type
_entity_poly.pdbx_seq_one_letter_code
_entity_poly.pdbx_strand_id
1 'polypeptide(L)'
;MGMCIPGAKQKLCSDCIKDASEQLIQTCPKQTSALHWSGGGETLCMARYSNQPSFRPLDIDQSSIGFNVGDLRTNDNRLFACVNY
;
A
#
# COMPACT_ATOMS: atom_id res chain seq x y z
N MET A 1 -3.99 9.03 -1.88
CA MET A 1 -5.20 8.38 -1.36
C MET A 1 -4.79 7.36 -0.31
N GLY A 2 -5.54 7.28 0.79
CA GLY A 2 -5.26 6.34 1.88
C GLY A 2 -6.54 5.64 2.33
N MET A 3 -6.46 4.36 2.61
CA MET A 3 -7.58 3.53 3.09
C MET A 3 -7.12 2.62 4.23
N CYS A 4 -8.03 2.29 5.14
CA CYS A 4 -7.79 1.40 6.26
C CYS A 4 -8.89 0.35 6.33
N ILE A 5 -8.63 -0.75 7.04
CA ILE A 5 -9.67 -1.72 7.35
C ILE A 5 -10.83 -1.10 8.16
N PRO A 6 -12.07 -1.53 7.91
CA PRO A 6 -13.21 -1.12 8.74
C PRO A 6 -12.95 -1.43 10.22
N GLY A 7 -13.31 -0.50 11.11
CA GLY A 7 -13.14 -0.66 12.55
C GLY A 7 -11.75 -0.31 13.10
N ALA A 8 -10.79 0.08 12.24
CA ALA A 8 -9.51 0.61 12.70
C ALA A 8 -9.71 1.88 13.54
N LYS A 9 -9.01 1.97 14.68
CA LYS A 9 -8.96 3.21 15.46
C LYS A 9 -8.34 4.32 14.61
N GLN A 10 -8.91 5.53 14.66
CA GLN A 10 -8.51 6.63 13.80
C GLN A 10 -7.01 6.95 13.88
N LYS A 11 -6.44 6.92 15.09
CA LYS A 11 -5.00 7.15 15.29
C LYS A 11 -4.16 6.07 14.60
N LEU A 12 -4.48 4.79 14.82
CA LEU A 12 -3.76 3.67 14.20
C LEU A 12 -3.84 3.74 12.67
N CYS A 13 -5.01 4.08 12.14
CA CYS A 13 -5.20 4.25 10.71
C CYS A 13 -4.34 5.40 10.15
N SER A 14 -4.37 6.57 10.81
CA SER A 14 -3.58 7.73 10.38
C SER A 14 -2.07 7.46 10.43
N ASP A 15 -1.60 6.84 11.51
CA ASP A 15 -0.19 6.51 11.71
C ASP A 15 0.28 5.49 10.64
N CYS A 16 -0.56 4.47 10.37
CA CYS A 16 -0.30 3.49 9.33
C CYS A 16 -0.22 4.13 7.93
N ILE A 17 -1.18 4.98 7.57
CA ILE A 17 -1.19 5.63 6.25
C ILE A 17 0.02 6.54 6.08
N LYS A 18 0.45 7.22 7.16
CA LYS A 18 1.63 8.07 7.14
C LYS A 18 2.90 7.26 6.86
N ASP A 19 3.15 6.21 7.63
CA ASP A 19 4.30 5.32 7.43
C ASP A 19 4.30 4.68 6.03
N ALA A 20 3.14 4.17 5.61
CA ALA A 20 2.93 3.65 4.26
C ALA A 20 3.29 4.66 3.16
N SER A 21 2.92 5.93 3.34
CA SER A 21 3.20 7.01 2.39
C SER A 21 4.68 7.38 2.36
N GLU A 22 5.34 7.44 3.52
CA GLU A 22 6.77 7.71 3.62
C GLU A 22 7.59 6.59 2.94
N GLN A 23 7.23 5.33 3.19
CA GLN A 23 7.89 4.19 2.55
C GLN A 23 7.69 4.18 1.03
N LEU A 24 6.52 4.60 0.54
CA LEU A 24 6.27 4.74 -0.90
C LEU A 24 7.19 5.74 -1.57
N ILE A 25 7.38 6.91 -0.96
CA ILE A 25 8.25 7.96 -1.49
C ILE A 25 9.72 7.50 -1.51
N GLN A 26 10.14 6.78 -0.47
CA GLN A 26 11.50 6.24 -0.38
C GLN A 26 11.73 5.11 -1.39
N THR A 27 10.75 4.23 -1.59
CA THR A 27 10.89 3.04 -2.44
C THR A 27 10.71 3.37 -3.94
N CYS A 28 9.79 4.28 -4.27
CA CYS A 28 9.44 4.61 -5.64
C CYS A 28 9.67 6.11 -5.98
N PRO A 29 10.89 6.67 -5.81
CA PRO A 29 11.11 8.11 -5.87
C PRO A 29 10.90 8.75 -7.26
N LYS A 30 10.88 7.93 -8.33
CA LYS A 30 10.78 8.41 -9.72
C LYS A 30 9.46 8.06 -10.40
N GLN A 31 8.65 7.20 -9.78
CA GLN A 31 7.40 6.73 -10.37
C GLN A 31 6.31 7.76 -10.15
N THR A 32 5.45 7.94 -11.16
CA THR A 32 4.28 8.83 -11.11
C THR A 32 3.04 8.15 -10.53
N SER A 33 3.12 6.84 -10.26
CA SER A 33 2.12 6.06 -9.55
C SER A 33 2.77 4.95 -8.74
N ALA A 34 2.38 4.81 -7.47
CA ALA A 34 2.76 3.67 -6.65
C ALA A 34 1.72 3.38 -5.57
N LEU A 35 1.77 2.15 -5.06
CA LEU A 35 0.84 1.59 -4.09
C LEU A 35 1.62 0.82 -3.02
N HIS A 36 1.23 0.99 -1.76
CA HIS A 36 1.72 0.18 -0.66
C HIS A 36 0.56 -0.37 0.16
N TRP A 37 0.67 -1.64 0.48
CA TRP A 37 -0.16 -2.33 1.46
C TRP A 37 0.71 -2.71 2.66
N SER A 38 0.38 -2.14 3.81
CA SER A 38 0.99 -2.55 5.06
C SER A 38 0.22 -3.76 5.61
N GLY A 39 0.87 -4.92 5.57
CA GLY A 39 0.46 -6.12 6.27
C GLY A 39 1.37 -6.39 7.45
N GLY A 40 0.81 -6.82 8.60
CA GLY A 40 1.60 -7.29 9.75
C GLY A 40 1.64 -6.37 10.99
N GLY A 41 1.02 -5.18 10.96
CA GLY A 41 0.92 -4.27 12.11
C GLY A 41 -0.39 -4.39 12.90
N GLU A 42 -0.61 -3.49 13.87
CA GLU A 42 -1.88 -3.41 14.65
C GLU A 42 -3.12 -3.09 13.78
N THR A 43 -2.89 -2.59 12.56
CA THR A 43 -3.94 -2.33 11.57
C THR A 43 -3.39 -2.54 10.16
N LEU A 44 -4.29 -2.82 9.21
CA LEU A 44 -3.97 -2.91 7.79
C LEU A 44 -4.40 -1.62 7.10
N CYS A 45 -3.50 -1.00 6.34
CA CYS A 45 -3.82 0.16 5.53
C CYS A 45 -3.19 0.07 4.14
N MET A 46 -3.71 0.91 3.25
CA MET A 46 -3.21 1.10 1.90
C MET A 46 -2.94 2.57 1.68
N ALA A 47 -1.77 2.89 1.15
CA ALA A 47 -1.46 4.20 0.58
C ALA A 47 -1.25 4.08 -0.92
N ARG A 48 -1.78 5.04 -1.69
CA ARG A 48 -1.59 5.13 -3.14
C ARG A 48 -1.37 6.59 -3.53
N TYR A 49 -0.36 6.85 -4.35
CA TYR A 49 -0.26 8.11 -5.09
C TYR A 49 -0.31 7.83 -6.60
N SER A 50 -0.88 8.74 -7.36
CA SER A 50 -0.89 8.70 -8.82
C SER A 50 -1.11 10.09 -9.38
N ASN A 51 -0.39 10.45 -10.44
CA ASN A 51 -0.67 11.65 -11.23
C ASN A 51 -1.94 11.49 -12.10
N GLN A 52 -2.46 10.27 -12.21
CA GLN A 52 -3.72 9.99 -12.87
C GLN A 52 -4.87 10.05 -11.86
N PRO A 53 -6.06 10.52 -12.26
CA PRO A 53 -7.22 10.57 -11.37
C PRO A 53 -7.54 9.19 -10.81
N SER A 54 -7.71 9.13 -9.49
CA SER A 54 -8.00 7.90 -8.74
C SER A 54 -9.37 7.29 -9.05
N PHE A 55 -10.29 8.05 -9.65
CA PHE A 55 -11.65 7.66 -9.99
C PHE A 55 -11.79 7.16 -11.44
N ARG A 56 -10.76 6.51 -11.98
CA ARG A 56 -10.97 5.67 -13.17
C ARG A 56 -11.59 4.33 -12.73
N PRO A 57 -12.38 3.66 -13.59
CA PRO A 57 -12.72 2.26 -13.36
C PRO A 57 -11.47 1.48 -12.98
N LEU A 58 -11.58 0.60 -11.99
CA LEU A 58 -10.46 -0.20 -11.53
C LEU A 58 -9.87 -0.94 -12.74
N ASP A 59 -8.68 -0.54 -13.20
CA ASP A 59 -7.93 -1.34 -14.16
C ASP A 59 -7.48 -2.60 -13.40
N ILE A 60 -8.31 -3.64 -13.49
CA ILE A 60 -8.08 -4.99 -12.93
C ILE A 60 -6.80 -5.64 -13.50
N ASP A 61 -6.19 -5.03 -14.52
CA ASP A 61 -4.92 -5.44 -15.09
C ASP A 61 -3.76 -5.41 -14.08
N GLN A 62 -3.91 -4.65 -12.98
CA GLN A 62 -2.90 -4.54 -11.93
C GLN A 62 -3.26 -5.29 -10.63
N SER A 63 -3.93 -6.44 -10.76
CA SER A 63 -4.02 -7.41 -9.66
C SER A 63 -2.64 -8.02 -9.41
N SER A 64 -1.85 -7.37 -8.55
CA SER A 64 -0.58 -7.91 -8.08
C SER A 64 -0.87 -9.15 -7.25
N ILE A 65 -0.83 -10.33 -7.87
CA ILE A 65 -0.94 -11.61 -7.15
C ILE A 65 0.38 -11.79 -6.38
N GLY A 66 0.35 -11.41 -5.11
CA GLY A 66 1.42 -11.71 -4.17
C GLY A 66 1.24 -13.13 -3.63
N PHE A 67 2.21 -14.00 -3.86
CA PHE A 67 2.32 -15.27 -3.14
C PHE A 67 3.10 -15.01 -1.85
N ASN A 68 2.74 -15.67 -0.74
CA ASN A 68 3.57 -15.67 0.46
C ASN A 68 4.85 -16.47 0.12
N VAL A 69 5.94 -15.78 -0.22
CA VAL A 69 7.27 -16.41 -0.43
C VAL A 69 8.08 -16.40 0.87
N GLY A 70 7.59 -15.72 1.91
CA GLY A 70 8.19 -15.71 3.23
C GLY A 70 8.03 -17.04 3.96
N ASP A 71 9.07 -17.43 4.70
CA ASP A 71 8.95 -18.40 5.79
C ASP A 71 7.84 -17.93 6.74
N LEU A 72 6.95 -18.84 7.16
CA LEU A 72 5.82 -18.57 8.06
C LEU A 72 6.25 -17.95 9.42
N ARG A 73 7.55 -17.83 9.66
CA ARG A 73 8.17 -17.19 10.81
C ARG A 73 8.16 -15.65 10.78
N THR A 74 7.91 -14.99 9.65
CA THR A 74 7.91 -13.52 9.55
C THR A 74 6.51 -12.97 9.24
N ASN A 75 5.91 -12.29 10.22
CA ASN A 75 4.61 -11.61 10.09
C ASN A 75 4.65 -10.33 9.22
N ASP A 76 5.66 -10.15 8.36
CA ASP A 76 5.89 -8.88 7.66
C ASP A 76 5.39 -8.93 6.21
N ASN A 77 4.06 -8.90 6.05
CA ASN A 77 3.41 -8.91 4.73
C ASN A 77 3.34 -7.50 4.13
N ARG A 78 4.51 -6.88 3.88
CA ARG A 78 4.60 -5.58 3.20
C ARG A 78 4.65 -5.77 1.69
N LEU A 79 3.61 -5.33 0.99
CA LEU A 79 3.56 -5.37 -0.47
C LEU A 79 3.66 -3.95 -1.02
N PHE A 80 4.64 -3.74 -1.89
CA PHE A 80 4.85 -2.48 -2.61
C PHE A 80 4.74 -2.75 -4.11
N ALA A 81 4.14 -1.81 -4.84
CA ALA A 81 4.14 -1.81 -6.29
C ALA A 81 4.53 -0.41 -6.80
N CYS A 82 5.74 -0.29 -7.35
CA CYS A 82 6.16 0.87 -8.14
C CYS A 82 5.67 0.67 -9.57
N VAL A 83 4.76 1.52 -10.04
CA VAL A 83 4.21 1.40 -11.40
C VAL A 83 5.08 2.21 -12.36
N ASN A 84 5.73 1.54 -13.31
CA ASN A 84 6.38 2.19 -14.44
C ASN A 84 5.48 1.99 -15.67
N TYR A 85 5.23 3.08 -16.40
CA TYR A 85 4.55 3.03 -17.70
C TYR A 85 5.57 2.78 -18.82
#